data_AF-A0A0B6D9L3-F1
#
_entry.id   AF-A0A0B6D9L3-F1
#
_cell.length_a   1.000
_cell.length_b   1.000
_cell.length_c   1.000
_cell.angle_alpha   90.00
_cell.angle_beta   90.00
_cell.angle_gamma   90.00
#
_symmetry.space_group_name_H-M   'P 1'
#
loop_
_entity.id
_entity.type
_entity.pdbx_description
1 polymer ?
#
loop_
_entity_poly.entity_id
_entity_poly.type
_entity_poly.pdbx_seq_one_letter_code
_entity_poly.pdbx_strand_id
1 'polypeptide(L)'
;MKNKNLFLFVLLVILTVIVLVLFYRFAQWYEHTLGSIFSYIVMIAILLFVFAPFKFIKDKKAKVNIFTYFKYLGVTILEIVKILANIVKQAALTLGYLVKRLFTKDSPEK
;
A
#
# COMPACT_ATOMS: atom_id res chain seq x y z
N MET A 1 -16.78 30.14 -20.96
CA MET A 1 -16.44 29.32 -19.77
C MET A 1 -15.25 29.97 -19.07
N LYS A 2 -15.40 30.40 -17.81
CA LYS A 2 -14.48 31.31 -17.11
C LYS A 2 -13.08 30.68 -16.93
N ASN A 3 -12.03 31.46 -17.20
CA ASN A 3 -10.58 31.13 -17.17
C ASN A 3 -10.11 30.24 -16.01
N LYS A 4 -10.82 30.23 -14.87
CA LYS A 4 -10.59 29.36 -13.73
C LYS A 4 -10.68 27.86 -14.06
N ASN A 5 -11.62 27.45 -14.93
CA ASN A 5 -11.73 26.04 -15.34
C ASN A 5 -10.60 25.61 -16.27
N LEU A 6 -10.05 26.55 -17.05
CA LEU A 6 -8.95 26.28 -17.99
C LEU A 6 -7.63 26.11 -17.23
N PHE A 7 -7.38 26.93 -16.20
CA PHE A 7 -6.24 26.76 -15.30
C PHE A 7 -6.30 25.43 -14.53
N LEU A 8 -7.47 25.09 -13.95
CA LEU A 8 -7.67 23.82 -13.26
C LEU A 8 -7.46 22.62 -14.19
N PHE A 9 -7.93 22.71 -15.44
CA PHE A 9 -7.72 21.65 -16.43
C PHE A 9 -6.24 21.46 -16.77
N VAL A 10 -5.51 22.55 -17.05
CA VAL A 10 -4.06 22.48 -17.35
C VAL A 10 -3.28 21.94 -16.14
N LEU A 11 -3.61 22.39 -14.93
CA LEU A 11 -3.01 21.89 -13.69
C LEU A 11 -3.23 20.39 -13.52
N LEU A 12 -4.44 19.90 -13.83
CA LEU A 12 -4.80 18.50 -13.71
C LEU A 12 -4.06 17.64 -14.74
N VAL A 13 -3.89 18.15 -15.97
CA VAL A 13 -3.07 17.49 -17.01
C VAL A 13 -1.61 17.40 -16.55
N ILE A 14 -1.03 18.50 -16.04
CA ILE A 14 0.35 18.52 -15.54
C ILE A 14 0.52 17.52 -14.38
N LEU A 15 -0.40 17.50 -13.41
CA LEU A 15 -0.39 16.52 -12.32
C LEU A 15 -0.45 15.09 -12.84
N THR A 16 -1.29 14.81 -13.83
CA THR A 16 -1.43 13.47 -14.41
C THR A 16 -0.12 13.03 -15.09
N VAL A 17 0.52 13.92 -15.85
CA VAL A 17 1.82 13.65 -16.49
C VAL A 17 2.91 13.41 -15.45
N ILE A 18 2.97 14.22 -14.39
CA ILE A 18 3.94 14.04 -13.30
C ILE A 18 3.76 12.67 -12.63
N VAL A 19 2.51 12.31 -12.32
CA VAL A 19 2.20 11.00 -11.70
C VAL A 19 2.63 9.86 -12.63
N LEU A 20 2.32 9.91 -13.92
CA LEU A 20 2.72 8.89 -14.89
C LEU A 20 4.24 8.75 -14.99
N VAL A 21 4.98 9.86 -15.04
CA VAL A 21 6.45 9.84 -15.12
C VAL A 21 7.07 9.26 -13.85
N LEU A 22 6.57 9.66 -12.67
CA LEU A 22 7.02 9.09 -11.39
C LEU A 22 6.73 7.59 -11.33
N PHE A 23 5.56 7.18 -11.79
CA PHE A 23 5.16 5.78 -11.81
C PHE A 23 6.06 4.94 -12.73
N TYR A 24 6.36 5.46 -13.93
CA TYR A 24 7.25 4.81 -14.87
C TYR A 24 8.67 4.66 -14.31
N ARG A 25 9.25 5.72 -13.74
CA ARG A 25 10.57 5.65 -13.11
C ARG A 25 10.59 4.69 -11.93
N PHE A 26 9.53 4.67 -11.14
CA PHE A 26 9.40 3.74 -10.03
C PHE A 26 9.37 2.29 -10.52
N ALA A 27 8.58 1.99 -11.57
CA ALA A 27 8.51 0.66 -12.17
C ALA A 27 9.86 0.19 -12.73
N GLN A 28 10.60 1.07 -13.44
CA GLN A 28 11.93 0.75 -13.95
C GLN A 28 12.94 0.49 -12.83
N TRP A 29 12.93 1.33 -11.79
CA TRP A 29 13.81 1.14 -10.64
C TRP A 29 13.52 -0.18 -9.91
N TYR A 30 12.24 -0.52 -9.75
CA TYR A 30 11.81 -1.78 -9.15
C TYR A 30 12.19 -3.00 -10.00
N GLU A 31 12.00 -2.93 -11.31
CA GLU A 31 12.38 -3.97 -12.26
C GLU A 31 13.88 -4.25 -12.23
N HIS A 32 14.71 -3.21 -12.20
CA HIS A 32 16.16 -3.35 -12.08
C HIS A 32 16.62 -3.96 -10.75
N THR A 33 15.88 -3.70 -9.67
CA THR A 33 16.27 -4.12 -8.31
C THR A 33 15.77 -5.52 -7.95
N LEU A 34 14.58 -5.92 -8.42
CA LEU A 34 13.88 -7.14 -8.00
C LEU A 34 13.43 -8.03 -9.16
N GLY A 35 13.66 -7.62 -10.41
CA GLY A 35 13.24 -8.33 -11.62
C GLY A 35 11.81 -8.00 -12.07
N SER A 36 11.49 -8.37 -13.31
CA SER A 36 10.21 -8.01 -13.96
C SER A 36 8.98 -8.55 -13.24
N ILE A 37 9.07 -9.73 -12.63
CA ILE A 37 7.98 -10.36 -11.85
C ILE A 37 7.56 -9.46 -10.68
N PHE A 38 8.53 -8.87 -9.97
CA PHE A 38 8.24 -7.95 -8.87
C PHE A 38 7.66 -6.62 -9.34
N SER A 39 8.03 -6.14 -10.53
CA SER A 39 7.40 -4.97 -11.16
C SER A 39 5.90 -5.19 -11.40
N TYR A 40 5.51 -6.35 -11.94
CA TYR A 40 4.09 -6.71 -12.11
C TYR A 40 3.34 -6.79 -10.78
N ILE A 41 3.94 -7.38 -9.74
CA ILE A 41 3.34 -7.45 -8.39
C ILE A 41 3.07 -6.05 -7.85
N VAL A 42 4.02 -5.12 -7.99
CA VAL A 42 3.85 -3.72 -7.57
C VAL A 42 2.76 -3.03 -8.37
N MET A 43 2.72 -3.23 -9.69
CA MET A 43 1.71 -2.62 -10.55
C MET A 43 0.29 -3.08 -10.17
N ILE A 44 0.12 -4.39 -9.93
CA ILE A 44 -1.12 -4.97 -9.44
C ILE A 44 -1.45 -4.45 -8.03
N ALA A 45 -0.47 -4.34 -7.14
CA ALA A 45 -0.67 -3.84 -5.78
C ALA A 45 -1.16 -2.39 -5.78
N ILE A 46 -0.60 -1.52 -6.65
CA ILE A 46 -1.04 -0.13 -6.74
C ILE A 46 -2.45 -0.03 -7.35
N LEU A 47 -2.75 -0.82 -8.39
CA LEU A 47 -4.13 -0.94 -8.91
C LEU A 47 -5.11 -1.32 -7.80
N LEU A 48 -4.80 -2.37 -7.03
CA LEU A 48 -5.63 -2.79 -5.89
C LEU A 48 -5.75 -1.69 -4.84
N PHE A 49 -4.68 -0.95 -4.55
CA PHE A 49 -4.68 0.14 -3.60
C PHE A 49 -5.57 1.31 -4.04
N VAL A 50 -5.54 1.69 -5.32
CA VAL A 50 -6.41 2.74 -5.89
C VAL A 50 -7.89 2.33 -5.82
N PHE A 51 -8.20 1.04 -6.00
CA PHE A 51 -9.58 0.55 -5.95
C PHE A 51 -10.09 0.18 -4.55
N ALA A 52 -9.19 -0.08 -3.59
CA ALA A 52 -9.55 -0.48 -2.24
C ALA A 52 -10.54 0.46 -1.50
N PRO A 53 -10.45 1.81 -1.62
CA PRO A 53 -11.41 2.72 -0.98
C PRO A 53 -12.85 2.48 -1.44
N PHE A 54 -13.08 2.08 -2.69
CA PHE A 54 -14.42 1.85 -3.23
C PHE A 54 -15.14 0.68 -2.54
N LYS A 55 -14.39 -0.33 -2.08
CA LYS A 55 -14.95 -1.40 -1.25
C LYS A 55 -15.54 -0.83 0.04
N PHE A 56 -14.78 0.00 0.76
CA PHE A 56 -15.26 0.61 2.01
C PHE A 56 -16.41 1.59 1.79
N ILE A 57 -16.41 2.33 0.67
CA ILE A 57 -17.52 3.20 0.29
C ILE A 57 -18.80 2.38 0.09
N LYS A 58 -18.70 1.26 -0.64
CA LYS A 58 -19.80 0.33 -0.87
C LYS A 58 -20.29 -0.28 0.44
N ASP A 59 -19.39 -0.81 1.25
CA ASP A 59 -19.72 -1.49 2.51
C ASP A 59 -20.39 -0.55 3.52
N LYS A 60 -20.00 0.73 3.53
CA LYS A 60 -20.57 1.76 4.41
C LYS A 60 -21.72 2.54 3.80
N LYS A 61 -22.21 2.15 2.60
CA LYS A 61 -23.28 2.83 1.86
C LYS A 61 -23.06 4.35 1.74
N ALA A 62 -21.80 4.78 1.62
CA ALA A 62 -21.43 6.19 1.56
C ALA A 62 -21.56 6.73 0.13
N LYS A 63 -21.80 8.04 0.00
CA LYS A 63 -21.86 8.69 -1.32
C LYS A 63 -20.47 8.68 -1.97
N VAL A 64 -20.40 8.32 -3.25
CA VAL A 64 -19.16 8.40 -4.02
C VAL A 64 -18.86 9.87 -4.33
N ASN A 65 -17.92 10.45 -3.60
CA ASN A 65 -17.38 11.78 -3.87
C ASN A 65 -15.90 11.84 -3.45
N ILE A 66 -15.19 12.90 -3.84
CA ILE A 66 -13.73 13.00 -3.65
C ILE A 66 -13.34 12.98 -2.16
N PHE A 67 -14.12 13.64 -1.30
CA PHE A 67 -13.85 13.71 0.13
C PHE A 67 -14.01 12.34 0.79
N THR A 68 -15.07 11.62 0.41
CA THR A 68 -15.34 10.27 0.86
C THR A 68 -14.27 9.29 0.35
N TYR A 69 -13.81 9.44 -0.89
CA TYR A 69 -12.68 8.68 -1.42
C TYR A 69 -11.41 8.86 -0.59
N PHE A 70 -10.99 10.10 -0.32
CA PHE A 70 -9.80 10.37 0.50
C PHE A 70 -9.94 9.84 1.93
N LYS A 71 -11.13 9.98 2.54
CA LYS A 71 -11.43 9.42 3.86
C LYS A 71 -11.19 7.91 3.90
N TYR A 72 -11.74 7.16 2.94
CA TYR A 72 -11.59 5.71 2.91
C TYR A 72 -10.24 5.23 2.39
N LEU A 73 -9.52 6.05 1.63
CA LEU A 73 -8.12 5.82 1.30
C LEU A 73 -7.25 5.86 2.57
N GLY A 74 -7.49 6.82 3.46
CA GLY A 74 -6.87 6.84 4.79
C GLY A 74 -7.21 5.60 5.64
N VAL A 75 -8.47 5.15 5.63
CA VAL A 75 -8.88 3.91 6.30
C VAL A 75 -8.17 2.69 5.72
N THR A 76 -8.02 2.63 4.39
CA THR A 76 -7.31 1.55 3.70
C THR A 76 -5.84 1.49 4.14
N ILE A 77 -5.16 2.63 4.23
CA ILE A 77 -3.77 2.70 4.70
C ILE A 77 -3.67 2.20 6.15
N LEU A 78 -4.58 2.61 7.03
CA LEU A 78 -4.59 2.16 8.43
C LEU A 78 -4.76 0.64 8.55
N GLU A 79 -5.64 0.03 7.77
CA GLU A 79 -5.80 -1.43 7.75
C GLU A 79 -4.53 -2.14 7.25
N ILE A 80 -3.88 -1.62 6.20
CA ILE A 80 -2.60 -2.17 5.72
C ILE A 80 -1.53 -2.11 6.81
N VAL A 81 -1.41 -0.99 7.52
CA VAL A 81 -0.43 -0.83 8.61
C VAL A 81 -0.70 -1.83 9.75
N LYS A 82 -1.96 -2.08 10.12
CA LYS A 82 -2.31 -3.08 11.12
C LYS A 82 -1.91 -4.50 10.69
N ILE A 83 -2.15 -4.84 9.42
CA ILE A 83 -1.75 -6.14 8.86
C ILE A 83 -0.23 -6.30 8.96
N LEU A 84 0.54 -5.29 8.54
CA LEU A 84 2.00 -5.30 8.63
C LEU A 84 2.48 -5.45 10.08
N ALA A 85 1.90 -4.70 11.02
CA ALA A 85 2.24 -4.80 12.43
C ALA A 85 1.97 -6.21 12.99
N ASN A 86 0.87 -6.85 12.58
CA ASN A 86 0.56 -8.23 12.97
C ASN A 86 1.55 -9.24 12.37
N ILE A 87 1.96 -9.07 11.11
CA ILE A 87 2.97 -9.92 10.47
C ILE A 87 4.30 -9.81 11.23
N VAL A 88 4.76 -8.59 11.53
CA VAL A 88 5.98 -8.35 12.29
C VAL A 88 5.89 -8.97 13.68
N LYS A 89 4.75 -8.79 14.37
CA LYS A 89 4.50 -9.40 15.68
C LYS A 89 4.60 -10.93 15.61
N GLN A 90 3.97 -11.56 14.62
CA GLN A 90 4.03 -13.01 14.46
C GLN A 90 5.45 -13.48 14.15
N ALA A 91 6.17 -12.80 13.25
CA ALA A 91 7.56 -13.12 12.95
C ALA A 91 8.45 -13.02 14.19
N ALA A 92 8.30 -11.98 15.00
CA ALA A 92 9.04 -11.81 16.25
C ALA A 92 8.74 -12.93 17.26
N LEU A 93 7.48 -13.34 17.39
CA LEU A 93 7.09 -14.46 18.26
C LEU A 93 7.67 -15.79 17.77
N THR A 94 7.63 -16.05 16.46
CA THR A 94 8.21 -17.26 15.86
C THR A 94 9.72 -17.31 16.05
N LEU A 95 10.42 -16.20 15.82
CA LEU A 95 11.85 -16.09 16.09
C LEU A 95 12.16 -16.26 17.57
N GLY A 96 11.40 -15.61 18.45
CA GLY A 96 11.52 -15.75 19.90
C GLY A 96 11.33 -17.20 20.34
N TYR A 97 10.37 -17.92 19.78
CA TYR A 97 10.16 -19.34 20.03
C TYR A 97 11.33 -20.19 19.56
N LEU A 98 11.86 -19.95 18.36
CA LEU A 98 13.02 -20.67 17.82
C LEU A 98 14.28 -20.43 18.67
N VAL A 99 14.54 -19.18 19.05
CA VAL A 99 15.66 -18.81 19.94
C VAL A 99 15.49 -19.48 21.30
N LYS A 100 14.32 -19.34 21.94
CA LYS A 100 14.06 -20.00 23.23
C LYS A 100 14.26 -21.51 23.14
N ARG A 101 13.77 -22.15 22.07
CA ARG A 101 13.94 -23.60 21.84
C ARG A 101 15.40 -24.00 21.64
N LEU A 102 16.22 -23.16 21.02
CA LEU A 102 17.66 -23.39 20.88
C LEU A 102 18.39 -23.28 22.23
N PHE A 103 18.01 -22.32 23.09
CA PHE A 103 18.66 -22.12 24.40
C PHE A 103 18.12 -23.01 25.53
N THR A 104 16.92 -23.58 25.40
CA THR A 104 16.35 -24.47 26.45
C THR A 104 16.86 -25.92 26.31
N LYS A 105 17.64 -26.24 25.27
CA LYS A 105 18.12 -27.61 25.02
C LYS A 105 19.27 -28.06 25.94
N ASP A 106 19.83 -27.15 26.75
CA ASP A 106 20.98 -27.43 27.63
C ASP A 106 20.65 -27.40 29.14
N SER A 107 19.38 -27.50 29.53
CA SER A 107 19.04 -27.76 30.93
C SER A 107 18.75 -29.25 31.10
N PRO A 108 19.75 -30.09 31.41
CA PRO A 108 19.48 -31.45 31.84
C PRO A 108 18.67 -31.36 33.14
N GLU A 109 17.48 -31.96 33.15
CA GLU A 109 16.76 -32.25 34.39
C GLU A 109 17.72 -32.95 35.35
N LYS A 110 17.97 -32.32 36.49
CA LYS A 110 18.46 -32.95 37.71
C LYS A 110 17.36 -32.84 38.74
#